data_AF-A0A940QWM5-F1
#
_entry.id   AF-A0A940QWM5-F1
#
_cell.length_a   1.000
_cell.length_b   1.000
_cell.length_c   1.000
_cell.angle_alpha   90.00
_cell.angle_beta   90.00
_cell.angle_gamma   90.00
#
_symmetry.space_group_name_H-M   'P 1'
#
loop_
_entity.id
_entity.type
_entity.pdbx_description
1 polymer ?
#
loop_
_entity_poly.entity_id
_entity_poly.type
_entity_poly.pdbx_seq_one_letter_code
_entity_poly.pdbx_strand_id
1 'polypeptide(L)'
;MKKIFYLLAVANMIIVSSCQKRFDELQKNPNVSDVAPPNLLLNKLLNDLSAGIGGVEPFGAVARYSQYYCRNYQYYGDNQYNWNNGPFDIYTNTLKNIVQMDKEAERLEKSNQTAYHAIGKFLRAYYFYNLTSLMGDVPLKDALKGSELLQPAYDTQKDVFLQVLAWLDEANNDLKSLDDRKASVSGDFFYNGDFTKWRRVTNAFKLRVLIALSKKEADADLKIKQRFT
;
A
#
# COMPACT_ATOMS: atom_id res chain seq x y z
N MET A 1 9.02 -68.11 -15.95
CA MET A 1 8.02 -67.12 -16.41
C MET A 1 7.50 -66.22 -15.29
N LYS A 2 6.98 -66.76 -14.16
CA LYS A 2 6.49 -65.92 -13.04
C LYS A 2 7.53 -64.94 -12.46
N LYS A 3 8.81 -65.34 -12.33
CA LYS A 3 9.91 -64.47 -11.84
C LYS A 3 10.24 -63.29 -12.77
N ILE A 4 10.01 -63.43 -14.08
CA ILE A 4 10.21 -62.37 -15.08
C ILE A 4 9.10 -61.31 -14.98
N PHE A 5 7.87 -61.72 -14.69
CA PHE A 5 6.76 -60.80 -14.44
C PHE A 5 6.99 -59.95 -13.17
N TYR A 6 7.55 -60.52 -12.11
CA TYR A 6 7.90 -59.75 -10.90
C TYR A 6 9.02 -58.73 -11.16
N LEU A 7 10.03 -59.09 -11.95
CA LEU A 7 11.11 -58.16 -12.36
C LEU A 7 10.57 -57.02 -13.24
N LEU A 8 9.67 -57.31 -14.17
CA LEU A 8 9.00 -56.30 -15.00
C LEU A 8 8.07 -55.38 -14.19
N ALA A 9 7.40 -55.90 -13.17
CA ALA A 9 6.55 -55.11 -12.28
C ALA A 9 7.37 -54.15 -11.38
N VAL A 10 8.50 -54.62 -10.83
CA VAL A 10 9.42 -53.78 -10.05
C VAL A 10 10.09 -52.72 -10.94
N ALA A 11 10.49 -53.07 -12.17
CA ALA A 11 11.03 -52.12 -13.13
C ALA A 11 10.00 -51.04 -13.52
N ASN A 12 8.73 -51.42 -13.74
CA ASN A 12 7.65 -50.46 -13.99
C ASN A 12 7.44 -49.51 -12.80
N MET A 13 7.50 -50.02 -11.57
CA MET A 13 7.32 -49.23 -10.35
C MET A 13 8.43 -48.20 -10.12
N ILE A 14 9.65 -48.46 -10.62
CA ILE A 14 10.78 -47.52 -10.59
C ILE A 14 10.65 -46.43 -11.67
N ILE A 15 10.00 -46.73 -12.80
CA ILE A 15 9.83 -45.76 -13.89
C ILE A 15 8.75 -44.71 -13.54
N VAL A 16 7.67 -45.09 -12.86
CA VAL A 16 6.61 -44.14 -12.45
C VAL A 16 7.01 -43.20 -11.31
N SER A 17 8.03 -43.51 -10.51
CA SER A 17 8.53 -42.62 -9.45
C SER A 17 9.54 -41.58 -9.94
N SER A 18 10.08 -41.72 -11.16
CA SER A 18 11.09 -40.81 -11.74
C SER A 18 10.51 -39.63 -12.52
N CYS A 19 9.21 -39.63 -12.86
CA CYS A 19 8.60 -38.62 -13.73
C CYS A 19 7.90 -37.46 -13.01
N GLN A 20 8.05 -37.33 -11.68
CA GLN A 20 7.59 -36.15 -10.93
C GLN A 20 8.75 -35.31 -10.38
N LYS A 21 9.81 -35.11 -11.18
CA LYS A 21 10.82 -34.10 -10.82
C LYS A 21 10.22 -32.69 -10.99
N ARG A 22 9.64 -32.21 -9.89
CA ARG A 22 9.36 -30.82 -9.47
C ARG A 22 9.42 -29.76 -10.59
N PHE A 23 8.37 -29.70 -11.41
CA PHE A 23 8.13 -28.56 -12.32
C PHE A 23 8.18 -27.21 -11.58
N ASP A 24 7.78 -27.21 -10.31
CA ASP A 24 7.79 -26.04 -9.42
C ASP A 24 9.17 -25.40 -9.28
N GLU A 25 10.27 -26.18 -9.32
CA GLU A 25 11.62 -25.64 -9.24
C GLU A 25 12.06 -24.93 -10.52
N LEU A 26 11.53 -25.34 -11.69
CA LEU A 26 11.81 -24.71 -12.98
C LEU A 26 10.98 -23.43 -13.20
N GLN A 27 9.86 -23.28 -12.48
CA GLN A 27 9.06 -22.06 -12.49
C GLN A 27 9.62 -20.97 -11.56
N LYS A 28 10.51 -21.31 -10.63
CA LYS A 28 11.17 -20.32 -9.79
C LYS A 28 12.13 -19.50 -10.63
N ASN A 29 11.80 -18.23 -10.81
CA ASN A 29 12.69 -17.29 -11.47
C ASN A 29 13.86 -16.97 -10.53
N PRO A 30 15.10 -17.40 -10.80
CA PRO A 30 16.23 -17.18 -9.90
C PRO A 30 16.63 -15.70 -9.81
N ASN A 31 16.11 -14.85 -10.70
CA ASN A 31 16.36 -13.41 -10.71
C ASN A 31 15.31 -12.60 -9.92
N VAL A 32 14.28 -13.25 -9.37
CA VAL A 32 13.24 -12.59 -8.59
C VAL A 32 13.19 -13.24 -7.21
N SER A 33 13.29 -12.42 -6.17
CA SER A 33 13.14 -12.94 -4.81
C SER A 33 11.68 -13.30 -4.57
N ASP A 34 11.42 -14.54 -4.14
CA ASP A 34 10.10 -14.98 -3.67
C ASP A 34 9.65 -14.22 -2.41
N VAL A 35 10.62 -13.68 -1.64
CA VAL A 35 10.40 -13.03 -0.35
C VAL A 35 11.19 -11.73 -0.28
N ALA A 36 10.50 -10.59 -0.16
CA ALA A 36 11.14 -9.29 0.07
C ALA A 36 11.06 -8.94 1.55
N PRO A 37 12.19 -8.66 2.23
CA PRO A 37 12.15 -8.32 3.65
C PRO A 37 11.45 -6.95 3.87
N PRO A 38 10.73 -6.78 5.00
CA PRO A 38 9.89 -5.59 5.24
C PRO A 38 10.64 -4.26 5.17
N ASN A 39 11.92 -4.24 5.54
CA ASN A 39 12.76 -3.05 5.50
C ASN A 39 13.02 -2.54 4.07
N LEU A 40 13.23 -3.45 3.11
CA LEU A 40 13.41 -3.07 1.70
C LEU A 40 12.09 -2.62 1.08
N LEU A 41 10.99 -3.26 1.47
CA LEU A 41 9.65 -2.82 1.06
C LEU A 41 9.32 -1.43 1.63
N LEU A 42 9.61 -1.19 2.91
CA LEU A 42 9.45 0.13 3.52
C LEU A 42 10.29 1.17 2.79
N ASN A 43 11.57 0.89 2.54
CA ASN A 43 12.44 1.81 1.82
C ASN A 43 11.88 2.17 0.44
N LYS A 44 11.42 1.17 -0.32
CA LYS A 44 10.75 1.42 -1.61
C LYS A 44 9.49 2.27 -1.44
N LEU A 45 8.61 1.94 -0.49
CA LEU A 45 7.36 2.68 -0.26
C LEU A 45 7.60 4.14 0.13
N LEU A 46 8.66 4.41 0.89
CA LEU A 46 9.07 5.77 1.22
C LEU A 46 9.65 6.51 0.00
N ASN A 47 10.34 5.80 -0.89
CA ASN A 47 10.78 6.37 -2.16
C ASN A 47 9.58 6.72 -3.06
N ASP A 48 8.60 5.83 -3.17
CA ASP A 48 7.35 6.09 -3.89
C ASP A 48 6.62 7.31 -3.29
N LEU A 49 6.58 7.41 -1.95
CA LEU A 49 6.00 8.58 -1.26
C LEU A 49 6.70 9.89 -1.66
N SER A 50 8.03 9.86 -1.82
CA SER A 50 8.82 11.04 -2.21
C SER A 50 8.59 11.47 -3.66
N ALA A 51 8.27 10.53 -4.55
CA ALA A 51 7.91 10.80 -5.94
C ALA A 51 6.51 11.42 -6.08
N GLY A 52 5.69 11.33 -5.01
CA GLY A 52 4.31 11.81 -5.01
C GLY A 52 3.35 10.79 -5.62
N ILE A 53 2.16 11.27 -5.98
CA ILE A 53 1.12 10.45 -6.61
C ILE A 53 1.00 10.90 -8.06
N GLY A 54 0.96 9.95 -8.99
CA GLY A 54 0.88 10.24 -10.42
C GLY A 54 -0.22 11.25 -10.75
N GLY A 55 0.16 12.34 -11.42
CA GLY A 55 -0.69 13.50 -11.75
C GLY A 55 -0.61 14.65 -10.74
N VAL A 56 -0.12 14.42 -9.52
CA VAL A 56 0.00 15.39 -8.40
C VAL A 56 1.46 15.78 -8.12
N GLU A 57 2.38 15.46 -9.02
CA GLU A 57 3.77 15.89 -8.95
C GLU A 57 3.93 17.41 -9.15
N PRO A 58 5.02 18.02 -8.62
CA PRO A 58 5.39 19.39 -8.95
C PRO A 58 5.49 19.55 -10.47
N PHE A 59 4.91 20.62 -11.00
CA PHE A 59 4.82 20.84 -12.46
C PHE A 59 4.12 19.68 -13.21
N GLY A 60 3.25 18.94 -12.51
CA GLY A 60 2.37 17.93 -13.06
C GLY A 60 1.06 18.49 -13.59
N ALA A 61 0.13 17.59 -13.94
CA ALA A 61 -1.18 17.95 -14.50
C ALA A 61 -2.04 18.74 -13.49
N VAL A 62 -2.10 18.31 -12.23
CA VAL A 62 -2.90 18.99 -11.18
C VAL A 62 -2.44 20.42 -10.95
N ALA A 63 -1.14 20.70 -10.98
CA ALA A 63 -0.64 22.07 -10.82
C ALA A 63 -0.99 22.98 -12.01
N ARG A 64 -1.22 22.45 -13.23
CA ARG A 64 -1.79 23.23 -14.36
C ARG A 64 -3.29 23.41 -14.20
N TYR A 65 -4.02 22.38 -13.82
CA TYR A 65 -5.47 22.46 -13.62
C TYR A 65 -5.81 23.47 -12.52
N SER A 66 -4.97 23.56 -11.49
CA SER A 66 -5.04 24.58 -10.42
C SER A 66 -4.43 25.93 -10.81
N GLN A 67 -3.98 26.10 -12.06
CA GLN A 67 -3.42 27.33 -12.62
C GLN A 67 -2.21 27.91 -11.88
N TYR A 68 -1.43 27.08 -11.17
CA TYR A 68 -0.16 27.52 -10.59
C TYR A 68 0.89 27.84 -11.67
N TYR A 69 0.78 27.20 -12.83
CA TYR A 69 1.58 27.51 -14.01
C TYR A 69 0.83 27.13 -15.29
N CYS A 70 1.26 27.65 -16.43
CA CYS A 70 0.71 27.35 -17.74
C CYS A 70 1.81 26.97 -18.74
N ARG A 71 1.44 26.20 -19.76
CA ARG A 71 2.26 25.94 -20.95
C ARG A 71 2.10 27.12 -21.90
N ASN A 72 3.19 27.84 -22.14
CA ASN A 72 3.24 29.01 -23.02
C ASN A 72 3.91 28.73 -24.38
N TYR A 73 4.37 27.50 -24.60
CA TYR A 73 5.00 27.07 -25.84
C TYR A 73 4.40 25.74 -26.30
N GLN A 74 3.84 25.73 -27.51
CA GLN A 74 3.03 24.64 -28.03
C GLN A 74 3.73 23.28 -28.03
N TYR A 75 5.05 23.25 -28.17
CA TYR A 75 5.84 22.01 -28.10
C TYR A 75 5.62 21.24 -26.79
N TYR A 76 5.47 21.94 -25.68
CA TYR A 76 5.25 21.31 -24.38
C TYR A 76 3.80 20.89 -24.18
N GLY A 77 2.88 21.31 -25.04
CA GLY A 77 1.45 20.98 -25.04
C GLY A 77 0.57 22.20 -24.73
N ASP A 78 -0.69 21.94 -24.38
CA ASP A 78 -1.72 22.96 -24.15
C ASP A 78 -2.12 23.09 -22.66
N ASN A 79 -3.05 24.01 -22.38
CA ASN A 79 -3.62 24.27 -21.06
C ASN A 79 -5.05 23.73 -20.93
N GLN A 80 -5.43 22.73 -21.73
CA GLN A 80 -6.78 22.19 -21.73
C GLN A 80 -7.02 21.28 -20.52
N TYR A 81 -8.29 21.13 -20.15
CA TYR A 81 -8.74 20.20 -19.10
C TYR A 81 -9.00 18.80 -19.69
N ASN A 82 -7.96 18.18 -20.21
CA ASN A 82 -8.00 16.83 -20.80
C ASN A 82 -7.83 15.74 -19.74
N TRP A 83 -8.72 15.73 -18.75
CA TRP A 83 -8.70 14.74 -17.68
C TRP A 83 -8.86 13.33 -18.25
N ASN A 84 -8.01 12.41 -17.79
CA ASN A 84 -8.00 11.01 -18.20
C ASN A 84 -8.09 10.12 -16.95
N ASN A 85 -7.84 8.81 -17.09
CA ASN A 85 -7.85 7.85 -16.01
C ASN A 85 -7.02 8.32 -14.79
N GLY A 86 -7.55 8.08 -13.60
CA GLY A 86 -6.86 8.35 -12.33
C GLY A 86 -5.66 7.42 -12.08
N PRO A 87 -4.84 7.72 -11.06
CA PRO A 87 -3.61 6.97 -10.75
C PRO A 87 -3.94 5.62 -10.09
N PHE A 88 -4.42 4.67 -10.90
CA PHE A 88 -4.74 3.31 -10.47
C PHE A 88 -3.51 2.42 -10.21
N ASP A 89 -2.34 2.87 -10.69
CA ASP A 89 -1.05 2.25 -10.42
C ASP A 89 -0.71 2.20 -8.92
N ILE A 90 -1.31 3.08 -8.11
CA ILE A 90 -1.22 3.05 -6.64
C ILE A 90 -1.67 1.69 -6.08
N TYR A 91 -2.73 1.08 -6.63
CA TYR A 91 -3.18 -0.25 -6.17
C TYR A 91 -2.16 -1.34 -6.50
N THR A 92 -1.58 -1.30 -7.69
CA THR A 92 -0.69 -2.36 -8.19
C THR A 92 0.74 -2.25 -7.67
N ASN A 93 1.23 -1.03 -7.47
CA ASN A 93 2.64 -0.76 -7.17
C ASN A 93 2.87 -0.38 -5.71
N THR A 94 1.90 0.26 -5.06
CA THR A 94 2.10 0.82 -3.71
C THR A 94 1.32 0.04 -2.68
N LEU A 95 -0.01 0.04 -2.75
CA LEU A 95 -0.85 -0.59 -1.73
C LEU A 95 -0.61 -2.10 -1.63
N LYS A 96 -0.38 -2.77 -2.77
CA LYS A 96 0.05 -4.17 -2.81
C LYS A 96 1.36 -4.40 -2.04
N ASN A 97 2.33 -3.50 -2.16
CA ASN A 97 3.60 -3.59 -1.45
C ASN A 97 3.45 -3.29 0.06
N ILE A 98 2.51 -2.43 0.46
CA ILE A 98 2.18 -2.26 1.89
C ILE A 98 1.58 -3.56 2.46
N VAL A 99 0.65 -4.21 1.74
CA VAL A 99 0.10 -5.50 2.16
C VAL A 99 1.18 -6.57 2.28
N GLN A 100 2.12 -6.63 1.33
CA GLN A 100 3.23 -7.57 1.40
C GLN A 100 4.18 -7.27 2.55
N MET A 101 4.46 -5.98 2.82
CA MET A 101 5.30 -5.54 3.94
C MET A 101 4.70 -5.97 5.28
N ASP A 102 3.40 -5.76 5.46
CA ASP A 102 2.68 -6.17 6.68
C ASP A 102 2.76 -7.68 6.88
N LYS A 103 2.46 -8.48 5.84
CA LYS A 103 2.56 -9.94 5.89
C LYS A 103 3.96 -10.43 6.27
N GLU A 104 5.00 -9.86 5.67
CA GLU A 104 6.37 -10.27 5.97
C GLU A 104 6.83 -9.82 7.36
N ALA A 105 6.38 -8.64 7.83
CA ALA A 105 6.65 -8.18 9.18
C ALA A 105 5.96 -9.08 10.22
N GLU A 106 4.71 -9.44 9.98
CA GLU A 106 3.97 -10.36 10.83
C GLU A 106 4.64 -11.74 10.88
N ARG A 107 5.09 -12.26 9.73
CA ARG A 107 5.80 -13.54 9.65
C ARG A 107 7.11 -13.53 10.45
N LEU A 108 7.88 -12.45 10.38
CA LEU A 108 9.19 -12.34 11.03
C LEU A 108 9.09 -12.03 12.53
N GLU A 109 8.20 -11.12 12.91
CA GLU A 109 8.04 -10.65 14.30
C GLU A 109 6.98 -11.44 15.07
N LYS A 110 6.21 -12.31 14.40
CA LYS A 110 5.09 -13.09 14.96
C LYS A 110 4.06 -12.20 15.67
N SER A 111 3.85 -11.01 15.11
CA SER A 111 2.96 -9.99 15.66
C SER A 111 2.42 -9.11 14.54
N ASN A 112 1.17 -8.70 14.65
CA ASN A 112 0.56 -7.70 13.77
C ASN A 112 0.73 -6.26 14.32
N GLN A 113 1.47 -6.09 15.42
CA GLN A 113 1.79 -4.80 16.06
C GLN A 113 3.27 -4.45 15.85
N THR A 114 3.69 -4.46 14.59
CA THR A 114 5.06 -4.09 14.20
C THR A 114 5.15 -2.62 13.80
N ALA A 115 6.36 -2.08 13.79
CA ALA A 115 6.59 -0.73 13.27
C ALA A 115 6.23 -0.58 11.79
N TYR A 116 6.39 -1.66 11.00
CA TYR A 116 5.98 -1.69 9.60
C TYR A 116 4.46 -1.55 9.45
N HIS A 117 3.66 -2.22 10.30
CA HIS A 117 2.20 -2.05 10.30
C HIS A 117 1.80 -0.61 10.66
N ALA A 118 2.41 -0.03 11.69
CA ALA A 118 2.08 1.32 12.13
C ALA A 118 2.39 2.37 11.05
N ILE A 119 3.56 2.29 10.40
CA ILE A 119 3.92 3.17 9.27
C ILE A 119 3.04 2.84 8.05
N GLY A 120 2.74 1.56 7.80
CA GLY A 120 1.86 1.10 6.73
C GLY A 120 0.45 1.67 6.82
N LYS A 121 -0.10 1.85 8.03
CA LYS A 121 -1.39 2.54 8.25
C LYS A 121 -1.32 4.01 7.84
N PHE A 122 -0.26 4.73 8.23
CA PHE A 122 -0.04 6.10 7.76
C PHE A 122 0.04 6.19 6.23
N LEU A 123 0.80 5.28 5.61
CA LEU A 123 0.94 5.24 4.14
C LEU A 123 -0.41 4.97 3.47
N ARG A 124 -1.20 3.99 3.95
CA ARG A 124 -2.56 3.75 3.44
C ARG A 124 -3.42 5.00 3.56
N ALA A 125 -3.43 5.65 4.72
CA ALA A 125 -4.18 6.89 4.91
C ALA A 125 -3.76 7.97 3.91
N TYR A 126 -2.46 8.15 3.67
CA TYR A 126 -1.95 9.11 2.68
C TYR A 126 -2.42 8.80 1.26
N TYR A 127 -2.26 7.56 0.80
CA TYR A 127 -2.62 7.19 -0.57
C TYR A 127 -4.13 7.19 -0.79
N PHE A 128 -4.93 6.66 0.15
CA PHE A 128 -6.38 6.68 0.03
C PHE A 128 -6.98 8.08 0.13
N TYR A 129 -6.42 8.96 0.97
CA TYR A 129 -6.80 10.38 1.01
C TYR A 129 -6.70 11.01 -0.39
N ASN A 130 -5.56 10.81 -1.07
CA ASN A 130 -5.34 11.40 -2.38
C ASN A 130 -6.19 10.72 -3.47
N LEU A 131 -6.30 9.40 -3.46
CA LEU A 131 -7.14 8.65 -4.40
C LEU A 131 -8.59 9.14 -4.36
N THR A 132 -9.18 9.17 -3.17
CA THR A 132 -10.58 9.58 -3.03
C THR A 132 -10.77 11.07 -3.30
N SER A 133 -9.77 11.91 -3.00
CA SER A 133 -9.82 13.34 -3.31
C SER A 133 -9.81 13.62 -4.82
N LEU A 134 -9.19 12.75 -5.62
CA LEU A 134 -9.15 12.86 -7.08
C LEU A 134 -10.37 12.19 -7.74
N MET A 135 -10.78 11.03 -7.24
CA MET A 135 -11.69 10.13 -7.96
C MET A 135 -13.09 10.00 -7.34
N GLY A 136 -13.30 10.52 -6.13
CA GLY A 136 -14.54 10.25 -5.39
C GLY A 136 -14.51 8.85 -4.75
N ASP A 137 -15.54 8.07 -5.03
CA ASP A 137 -15.67 6.70 -4.57
C ASP A 137 -14.55 5.84 -5.17
N VAL A 138 -13.96 4.95 -4.37
CA VAL A 138 -12.84 4.09 -4.80
C VAL A 138 -12.90 2.73 -4.11
N PRO A 139 -12.34 1.66 -4.71
CA PRO A 139 -12.26 0.36 -4.03
C PRO A 139 -11.42 0.44 -2.76
N LEU A 140 -11.98 0.07 -1.61
CA LEU A 140 -11.29 0.09 -0.33
C LEU A 140 -11.37 -1.26 0.37
N LYS A 141 -12.58 -1.69 0.80
CA LYS A 141 -12.77 -2.91 1.59
C LYS A 141 -12.51 -4.18 0.78
N ASP A 142 -12.87 -4.12 -0.49
CA ASP A 142 -12.75 -5.22 -1.42
C ASP A 142 -11.46 -5.19 -2.25
N ALA A 143 -10.69 -4.11 -2.13
CA ALA A 143 -9.44 -3.96 -2.86
C ALA A 143 -8.38 -4.98 -2.41
N LEU A 144 -7.44 -5.30 -3.32
CA LEU A 144 -6.23 -6.08 -3.04
C LEU A 144 -6.46 -7.54 -2.58
N LYS A 145 -7.66 -8.09 -2.80
CA LYS A 145 -7.99 -9.51 -2.53
C LYS A 145 -7.51 -10.48 -3.63
N GLY A 146 -6.91 -9.97 -4.71
CA GLY A 146 -6.31 -10.79 -5.76
C GLY A 146 -7.33 -11.69 -6.47
N SER A 147 -6.99 -12.98 -6.64
CA SER A 147 -7.85 -13.95 -7.32
C SER A 147 -9.14 -14.29 -6.57
N GLU A 148 -9.24 -13.94 -5.27
CA GLU A 148 -10.45 -14.17 -4.49
C GLU A 148 -11.58 -13.22 -4.89
N LEU A 149 -11.25 -12.02 -5.39
CA LEU A 149 -12.23 -11.04 -5.85
C LEU A 149 -11.67 -10.18 -6.99
N LEU A 150 -12.06 -10.52 -8.22
CA LEU A 150 -11.59 -9.86 -9.44
C LEU A 150 -12.28 -8.52 -9.72
N GLN A 151 -13.45 -8.28 -9.11
CA GLN A 151 -14.28 -7.10 -9.32
C GLN A 151 -14.60 -6.45 -7.98
N PRO A 152 -13.66 -5.68 -7.40
CA PRO A 152 -13.87 -5.06 -6.11
C PRO A 152 -14.93 -3.95 -6.20
N ALA A 153 -15.86 -3.93 -5.24
CA ALA A 153 -16.83 -2.85 -5.12
C ALA A 153 -16.15 -1.53 -4.73
N TYR A 154 -16.77 -0.43 -5.13
CA TYR A 154 -16.33 0.91 -4.77
C TYR A 154 -16.97 1.28 -3.43
N ASP A 155 -16.15 1.74 -2.48
CA ASP A 155 -16.62 2.32 -1.24
C ASP A 155 -16.83 3.82 -1.44
N THR A 156 -17.82 4.38 -0.72
CA THR A 156 -18.13 5.81 -0.84
C THR A 156 -16.95 6.66 -0.38
N GLN A 157 -16.77 7.85 -0.96
CA GLN A 157 -15.75 8.79 -0.53
C GLN A 157 -15.81 9.07 0.98
N LYS A 158 -17.02 9.10 1.56
CA LYS A 158 -17.22 9.24 3.01
C LYS A 158 -16.61 8.08 3.79
N ASP A 159 -16.89 6.83 3.39
CA ASP A 159 -16.34 5.64 4.03
C ASP A 159 -14.82 5.59 3.93
N VAL A 160 -14.28 6.01 2.78
CA VAL A 160 -12.83 6.12 2.59
C VAL A 160 -12.22 7.14 3.55
N PHE A 161 -12.81 8.33 3.70
CA PHE A 161 -12.33 9.32 4.67
C PHE A 161 -12.44 8.86 6.12
N LEU A 162 -13.50 8.13 6.47
CA LEU A 162 -13.64 7.51 7.80
C LEU A 162 -12.50 6.53 8.06
N GLN A 163 -12.18 5.68 7.09
CA GLN A 163 -11.07 4.73 7.20
C GLN A 163 -9.70 5.41 7.23
N VAL A 164 -9.50 6.48 6.45
CA VAL A 164 -8.30 7.32 6.50
C VAL A 164 -8.09 7.88 7.91
N LEU A 165 -9.13 8.47 8.51
CA LEU A 165 -9.04 9.01 9.87
C LEU A 165 -8.75 7.91 10.90
N ALA A 166 -9.39 6.74 10.78
CA ALA A 166 -9.14 5.59 11.64
C ALA A 166 -7.69 5.11 11.56
N TRP A 167 -7.14 4.95 10.35
CA TRP A 167 -5.74 4.57 10.17
C TRP A 167 -4.76 5.58 10.75
N LEU A 168 -5.06 6.89 10.69
CA LEU A 168 -4.20 7.91 11.29
C LEU A 168 -4.24 7.87 12.82
N ASP A 169 -5.42 7.65 13.41
CA ASP A 169 -5.58 7.47 14.86
C ASP A 169 -4.85 6.23 15.36
N GLU A 170 -5.06 5.10 14.69
CA GLU A 170 -4.37 3.84 14.97
C GLU A 170 -2.85 3.96 14.80
N ALA A 171 -2.37 4.53 13.69
CA ALA A 171 -0.94 4.70 13.45
C ALA A 171 -0.30 5.52 14.57
N ASN A 172 -0.92 6.64 14.97
CA ASN A 172 -0.37 7.47 16.05
C ASN A 172 -0.33 6.74 17.40
N ASN A 173 -1.33 5.91 17.71
CA ASN A 173 -1.38 5.10 18.93
C ASN A 173 -0.36 3.96 18.91
N ASP A 174 -0.27 3.24 17.79
CA ASP A 174 0.68 2.14 17.59
C ASP A 174 2.12 2.65 17.68
N LEU A 175 2.44 3.77 17.01
CA LEU A 175 3.74 4.42 17.09
C LEU A 175 4.08 4.85 18.51
N LYS A 176 3.11 5.31 19.30
CA LYS A 176 3.34 5.60 20.72
C LYS A 176 3.68 4.34 21.50
N SER A 177 2.92 3.27 21.33
CA SER A 177 3.18 2.00 22.01
C SER A 177 4.54 1.41 21.64
N LEU A 178 4.92 1.52 20.36
CA LEU A 178 6.23 1.11 19.83
C LEU A 178 7.38 1.90 20.47
N ASP A 179 7.21 3.21 20.65
CA ASP A 179 8.17 4.07 21.33
C ASP A 179 8.31 3.72 22.82
N ASP A 180 7.17 3.54 23.52
CA ASP A 180 7.13 3.18 24.94
C ASP A 180 7.86 1.84 25.21
N ARG A 181 7.75 0.88 24.29
CA ARG A 181 8.44 -0.43 24.38
C ARG A 181 9.82 -0.47 23.73
N LYS A 182 10.35 0.68 23.26
CA LYS A 182 11.66 0.80 22.59
C LYS A 182 11.82 -0.15 21.40
N ALA A 183 10.77 -0.31 20.61
CA ALA A 183 10.85 -1.03 19.34
C ALA A 183 11.79 -0.31 18.37
N SER A 184 12.19 -0.99 17.30
CA SER A 184 12.99 -0.39 16.23
C SER A 184 12.42 -0.76 14.87
N VAL A 185 12.76 0.04 13.86
CA VAL A 185 12.41 -0.22 12.47
C VAL A 185 13.61 0.12 11.61
N SER A 186 13.79 -0.64 10.53
CA SER A 186 14.88 -0.43 9.57
C SER A 186 14.32 -0.18 8.18
N GLY A 187 15.10 0.47 7.32
CA GLY A 187 14.65 0.86 5.98
C GLY A 187 13.94 2.21 5.91
N ASP A 188 13.70 2.86 7.05
CA ASP A 188 13.19 4.24 7.11
C ASP A 188 14.32 5.26 6.93
N PHE A 189 14.33 5.94 5.78
CA PHE A 189 15.30 7.00 5.48
C PHE A 189 14.77 8.42 5.77
N PHE A 190 13.48 8.59 6.08
CA PHE A 190 12.95 9.92 6.41
C PHE A 190 13.29 10.29 7.85
N TYR A 191 13.07 9.36 8.78
CA TYR A 191 13.21 9.63 10.21
C TYR A 191 14.14 8.66 10.92
N ASN A 192 14.81 7.74 10.21
CA ASN A 192 15.72 6.75 10.78
C ASN A 192 15.07 5.94 11.93
N GLY A 193 13.77 5.65 11.80
CA GLY A 193 13.00 4.92 12.80
C GLY A 193 12.58 5.72 14.04
N ASP A 194 12.69 7.04 14.02
CA ASP A 194 12.21 7.92 15.09
C ASP A 194 10.68 8.00 15.08
N PHE A 195 10.05 7.23 15.98
CA PHE A 195 8.60 7.15 16.09
C PHE A 195 7.95 8.45 16.57
N THR A 196 8.67 9.28 17.33
CA THR A 196 8.17 10.60 17.72
C THR A 196 7.99 11.49 16.49
N LYS A 197 8.91 11.46 15.53
CA LYS A 197 8.75 12.18 14.25
C LYS A 197 7.62 11.61 13.40
N TRP A 198 7.48 10.30 13.33
CA TRP A 198 6.37 9.66 12.63
C TRP A 198 5.00 10.06 13.22
N ARG A 199 4.90 10.18 14.55
CA ARG A 199 3.68 10.69 15.21
C ARG A 199 3.40 12.15 14.86
N ARG A 200 4.43 12.99 14.79
CA ARG A 200 4.27 14.40 14.39
C ARG A 200 3.72 14.51 12.97
N VAL A 201 4.26 13.77 12.00
CA VAL A 201 3.73 13.80 10.62
C VAL A 201 2.33 13.20 10.54
N THR A 202 2.04 12.14 11.30
CA THR A 202 0.71 11.52 11.35
C THR A 202 -0.33 12.52 11.86
N ASN A 203 -0.05 13.22 12.95
CA ASN A 203 -0.95 14.24 13.50
C ASN A 203 -1.08 15.47 12.58
N ALA A 204 0.02 15.92 11.96
CA ALA A 204 -0.01 17.01 10.99
C ALA A 204 -0.85 16.65 9.75
N PHE A 205 -0.74 15.41 9.26
CA PHE A 205 -1.54 14.93 8.15
C PHE A 205 -3.01 14.77 8.54
N LYS A 206 -3.31 14.23 9.73
CA LYS A 206 -4.68 14.20 10.28
C LYS A 206 -5.29 15.59 10.32
N LEU A 207 -4.56 16.60 10.79
CA LEU A 207 -5.01 18.00 10.78
C LEU A 207 -5.35 18.47 9.35
N ARG A 208 -4.50 18.15 8.37
CA ARG A 208 -4.78 18.45 6.95
C ARG A 208 -6.07 17.78 6.46
N VAL A 209 -6.29 16.51 6.79
CA VAL A 209 -7.53 15.79 6.44
C VAL A 209 -8.75 16.46 7.07
N LEU A 210 -8.69 16.82 8.36
CA LEU A 210 -9.80 17.47 9.06
C LEU A 210 -10.11 18.86 8.46
N ILE A 211 -9.10 19.64 8.09
CA ILE A 211 -9.29 20.93 7.42
C ILE A 211 -9.94 20.73 6.04
N ALA A 212 -9.50 19.74 5.26
CA ALA A 212 -10.10 19.42 3.97
C ALA A 212 -11.59 19.03 4.10
N LEU A 213 -11.94 18.37 5.20
CA LEU A 213 -13.31 17.96 5.52
C LEU A 213 -14.12 19.02 6.31
N SER A 214 -13.55 20.20 6.59
CA SER A 214 -14.20 21.22 7.45
C SER A 214 -15.60 21.63 6.98
N LYS A 215 -15.84 21.72 5.67
CA LYS A 215 -17.15 22.02 5.09
C LYS A 215 -18.17 20.87 5.22
N LYS A 216 -17.75 19.72 5.75
CA LYS A 216 -18.59 18.55 6.05
C LYS A 216 -18.79 18.37 7.54
N GLU A 217 -18.60 19.41 8.34
CA GLU A 217 -18.72 19.36 9.80
C GLU A 217 -20.09 18.91 10.34
N ALA A 218 -21.16 19.05 9.55
CA ALA A 218 -22.50 18.64 9.90
C ALA A 218 -22.73 17.12 9.72
N ASP A 219 -21.80 16.41 9.10
CA ASP A 219 -21.87 14.94 8.97
C ASP A 219 -21.62 14.27 10.32
N ALA A 220 -22.65 13.57 10.81
CA ALA A 220 -22.67 12.97 12.14
C ALA A 220 -21.64 11.84 12.32
N ASP A 221 -21.20 11.18 11.24
CA ASP A 221 -20.26 10.07 11.30
C ASP A 221 -18.82 10.56 11.28
N LEU A 222 -18.53 11.61 10.48
CA LEU A 222 -17.20 12.19 10.39
C LEU A 222 -16.76 12.85 11.71
N LYS A 223 -17.69 13.44 12.47
CA LYS A 223 -17.42 14.06 13.79
C LYS A 223 -16.25 15.05 13.77
N ILE A 224 -16.18 15.88 12.72
CA ILE A 224 -14.99 16.69 12.41
C ILE A 224 -14.60 17.61 13.59
N LYS A 225 -15.56 18.30 14.20
CA LYS A 225 -15.30 19.21 15.33
C LYS A 225 -14.68 18.49 16.53
N GLN A 226 -15.18 17.30 16.84
CA GLN A 226 -14.74 16.51 17.99
C GLN A 226 -13.34 15.90 17.78
N ARG A 227 -12.83 15.87 16.54
CA ARG A 227 -11.51 15.29 16.21
C ARG A 227 -10.34 16.28 16.29
N PHE A 228 -10.61 17.57 16.53
CA PHE A 228 -9.59 18.60 16.74
C PHE A 228 -9.03 18.64 18.17
N THR A 229 -9.64 17.92 19.10
CA THR A 229 -9.19 17.76 20.49
C THR A 229 -8.31 16.53 20.65
#